data_AF-A0A8E8EWY5-F1
#
_entry.id   AF-A0A8E8EWY5-F1
#
_cell.length_a   1.000
_cell.length_b   1.000
_cell.length_c   1.000
_cell.angle_alpha   90.00
_cell.angle_beta   90.00
_cell.angle_gamma   90.00
#
_symmetry.space_group_name_H-M   'P 1'
#
loop_
_entity.id
_entity.type
_entity.pdbx_description
1 polymer ?
#
loop_
_entity_poly.entity_id
_entity_poly.type
_entity_poly.pdbx_seq_one_letter_code
_entity_poly.pdbx_strand_id
1 'polypeptide(L)'
;MFGTIETPVSVIDELDRAAAEGYDFVTRIDAVKSYNDGWLEIVAPTGAELELADDLGDHALSSADARCLAIASQRDARLVTDDAHVGTRGAQIGVEV
;
A
#
# COMPACT_ATOMS: atom_id res chain seq x y z
N MET A 1 -9.44 -15.79 10.41
CA MET A 1 -8.67 -14.75 11.12
C MET A 1 -7.91 -14.01 10.06
N PHE A 2 -8.10 -12.70 9.92
CA PHE A 2 -7.23 -11.92 9.04
C PHE A 2 -5.81 -11.98 9.62
N GLY A 3 -4.80 -12.17 8.77
CA GLY A 3 -3.39 -12.08 9.19
C GLY A 3 -3.02 -10.65 9.59
N THR A 4 -1.72 -10.40 9.78
CA THR A 4 -1.19 -9.04 9.89
C THR A 4 -1.62 -8.21 8.68
N ILE A 5 -2.10 -6.99 8.89
CA ILE A 5 -2.43 -6.06 7.81
C ILE A 5 -1.33 -5.02 7.73
N GLU A 6 -0.73 -4.89 6.56
CA GLU A 6 0.45 -4.06 6.32
C GLU A 6 0.14 -2.94 5.32
N THR A 7 0.82 -1.81 5.45
CA THR A 7 0.87 -0.76 4.44
C THR A 7 2.31 -0.25 4.28
N PRO A 8 2.76 0.07 3.05
CA PRO A 8 4.09 0.66 2.88
C PRO A 8 4.14 2.10 3.41
N VAL A 9 5.34 2.53 3.82
CA VAL A 9 5.61 3.92 4.23
C VAL A 9 5.15 4.94 3.18
N SER A 10 5.20 4.62 1.88
CA SER A 10 4.75 5.54 0.83
C SER A 10 3.27 5.91 0.87
N VAL A 11 2.42 5.00 1.33
CA VAL A 11 0.99 5.31 1.54
C VAL A 11 0.84 6.29 2.71
N ILE A 12 1.68 6.16 3.74
CA ILE A 12 1.70 7.12 4.86
C ILE A 12 2.16 8.50 4.38
N ASP A 13 3.19 8.56 3.53
CA ASP A 13 3.65 9.83 2.94
C ASP A 13 2.55 10.53 2.11
N GLU A 14 1.72 9.77 1.41
CA GLU A 14 0.56 10.30 0.68
C GLU A 14 -0.55 10.82 1.60
N LEU A 15 -0.84 10.07 2.67
CA LEU A 15 -1.80 10.50 3.68
C LEU A 15 -1.33 11.76 4.40
N ASP A 16 -0.06 11.86 4.76
CA ASP A 16 0.51 13.04 5.43
C ASP A 16 0.46 14.27 4.52
N ARG A 17 0.68 14.09 3.21
CA ARG A 17 0.49 15.16 2.21
C ARG A 17 -0.98 15.59 2.12
N ALA A 18 -1.92 14.65 2.07
CA ALA A 18 -3.35 14.96 2.07
C ALA A 18 -3.78 15.68 3.36
N ALA A 19 -3.24 15.29 4.52
CA ALA A 19 -3.48 16.01 5.78
C ALA A 19 -2.99 17.46 5.70
N ALA A 20 -1.78 17.69 5.15
CA ALA A 20 -1.23 19.03 4.95
C ALA A 20 -2.07 19.88 3.97
N GLU A 21 -2.76 19.24 3.02
CA GLU A 21 -3.70 19.88 2.08
C GLU A 21 -5.10 20.14 2.70
N GLY A 22 -5.33 19.71 3.94
CA GLY A 22 -6.57 19.97 4.69
C GLY A 22 -7.61 18.87 4.60
N TYR A 23 -7.24 17.65 4.19
CA TYR A 23 -8.16 16.52 4.18
C TYR A 23 -8.31 15.89 5.58
N ASP A 24 -9.38 16.28 6.29
CA ASP A 24 -9.63 15.86 7.69
C ASP A 24 -9.82 14.35 7.90
N PHE A 25 -10.15 13.57 6.86
CA PHE A 25 -10.36 12.13 7.00
C PHE A 25 -9.09 11.38 7.43
N VAL A 26 -7.89 11.93 7.13
CA VAL A 26 -6.60 11.33 7.49
C VAL A 26 -6.45 11.20 9.01
N THR A 27 -7.05 12.12 9.78
CA THR A 27 -7.04 12.07 11.25
C THR A 27 -7.70 10.79 11.81
N ARG A 28 -8.63 10.19 11.07
CA ARG A 28 -9.29 8.94 11.46
C ARG A 28 -8.42 7.71 11.18
N ILE A 29 -7.51 7.81 10.21
CA ILE A 29 -6.57 6.74 9.85
C ILE A 29 -5.44 6.65 10.88
N ASP A 30 -5.06 7.76 11.51
CA ASP A 30 -3.99 7.75 12.50
C ASP A 30 -4.26 6.78 13.67
N ALA A 31 -5.52 6.65 14.09
CA ALA A 31 -5.93 5.74 15.16
C ALA A 31 -5.81 4.24 14.81
N VAL A 32 -5.68 3.86 13.54
CA VAL A 32 -5.56 2.45 13.13
C VAL A 32 -4.11 2.03 12.87
N LYS A 33 -3.15 2.96 12.89
CA LYS A 33 -1.72 2.69 12.71
C LYS A 33 -1.14 1.98 13.95
N SER A 34 -0.27 1.01 13.73
CA SER A 34 0.33 0.16 14.77
C SER A 34 1.13 0.93 15.83
N TYR A 35 1.76 2.05 15.48
CA TYR A 35 2.44 2.89 16.48
C TYR A 35 1.48 3.61 17.45
N ASN A 36 0.17 3.58 17.17
CA ASN A 36 -0.92 4.07 18.02
C ASN A 36 -1.76 2.90 18.57
N ASP A 37 -1.14 1.74 18.83
CA ASP A 37 -1.82 0.50 19.25
C ASP A 37 -2.87 -0.03 18.25
N GLY A 38 -2.83 0.45 17.01
CA GLY A 38 -3.70 0.02 15.92
C GLY A 38 -3.28 -1.31 15.29
N TRP A 39 -4.08 -1.78 14.34
CA TRP A 39 -3.86 -3.08 13.67
C TRP A 39 -3.06 -2.99 12.37
N LEU A 40 -2.79 -1.77 11.86
CA LEU A 40 -2.10 -1.55 10.59
C LEU A 40 -0.59 -1.39 10.79
N GLU A 41 0.18 -2.39 10.36
CA GLU A 41 1.64 -2.35 10.40
C GLU A 41 2.20 -1.50 9.25
N ILE A 42 3.14 -0.61 9.55
CA ILE A 42 3.80 0.21 8.54
C ILE A 42 5.13 -0.44 8.21
N VAL A 43 5.28 -0.88 6.96
CA VAL A 43 6.45 -1.62 6.51
C VAL A 43 7.27 -0.82 5.50
N ALA A 44 8.59 -0.96 5.56
CA ALA A 44 9.46 -0.47 4.50
C ALA A 44 9.60 -1.55 3.42
N PRO A 45 9.50 -1.20 2.13
CA PRO A 45 9.84 -2.13 1.05
C PRO A 45 11.33 -2.52 1.12
N THR A 46 11.64 -3.76 0.77
CA THR A 46 13.01 -4.20 0.50
C THR A 46 13.51 -3.64 -0.83
N GLY A 47 14.82 -3.74 -1.09
CA GLY A 47 15.39 -3.31 -2.38
C GLY A 47 14.77 -4.03 -3.58
N ALA A 48 14.52 -5.34 -3.48
CA ALA A 48 13.89 -6.12 -4.54
C ALA A 48 12.42 -5.71 -4.76
N GLU A 49 11.70 -5.37 -3.69
CA GLU A 49 10.33 -4.86 -3.77
C GLU A 49 10.30 -3.47 -4.43
N LEU A 50 11.31 -2.62 -4.21
CA LEU A 50 11.42 -1.33 -4.89
C LEU A 50 11.72 -1.49 -6.39
N GLU A 51 12.66 -2.36 -6.75
CA GLU A 51 12.97 -2.65 -8.16
C GLU A 51 11.74 -3.19 -8.89
N LEU A 52 11.02 -4.12 -8.28
CA LEU A 52 9.77 -4.63 -8.85
C LEU A 52 8.69 -3.54 -8.96
N ALA A 53 8.58 -2.66 -7.97
CA ALA A 53 7.63 -1.55 -8.04
C ALA A 53 7.93 -0.60 -9.21
N ASP A 54 9.21 -0.32 -9.47
CA ASP A 54 9.63 0.50 -10.61
C ASP A 54 9.29 -0.18 -11.94
N ASP A 55 9.45 -1.51 -12.04
CA ASP A 55 9.08 -2.29 -13.22
C ASP A 55 7.55 -2.40 -13.45
N LEU A 56 6.77 -2.42 -12.37
CA LEU A 56 5.30 -2.47 -12.41
C LEU A 56 4.68 -1.11 -12.75
N GLY A 57 5.42 -0.03 -12.54
CA GLY A 57 4.95 1.33 -12.75
C GLY A 57 4.34 1.53 -14.15
N ASP A 58 3.15 2.14 -14.17
CA ASP A 58 2.54 2.64 -15.39
C ASP A 58 1.89 4.00 -15.15
N HIS A 59 1.47 4.66 -16.23
CA HIS A 59 0.88 6.00 -16.20
C HIS A 59 -0.38 6.14 -15.32
N ALA A 60 -1.02 5.03 -14.93
CA ALA A 60 -2.23 5.01 -14.11
C ALA A 60 -1.99 4.44 -12.69
N LEU A 61 -0.76 3.98 -12.37
CA LEU A 61 -0.38 3.55 -11.02
C LEU A 61 0.42 4.66 -10.33
N SER A 62 0.01 5.03 -9.12
CA SER A 62 0.87 5.83 -8.26
C SER A 62 2.09 5.01 -7.82
N SER A 63 3.14 5.72 -7.36
CA SER A 63 4.30 5.04 -6.76
C SER A 63 3.93 4.24 -5.51
N ALA A 64 2.89 4.64 -4.78
CA ALA A 64 2.40 3.90 -3.62
C ALA A 64 1.67 2.62 -4.05
N ASP A 65 0.82 2.68 -5.09
CA ASP A 65 0.12 1.51 -5.63
C ASP A 65 1.10 0.45 -6.16
N ALA A 66 2.11 0.90 -6.91
CA ALA A 66 3.14 0.01 -7.43
C ALA A 66 3.92 -0.70 -6.31
N ARG A 67 4.18 0.01 -5.19
CA ARG A 67 4.83 -0.57 -4.00
C ARG A 67 3.92 -1.54 -3.25
N CYS A 68 2.62 -1.24 -3.13
CA CYS A 68 1.64 -2.18 -2.56
C CYS A 68 1.60 -3.49 -3.37
N LEU A 69 1.58 -3.39 -4.70
CA LEU A 69 1.60 -4.55 -5.60
C LEU A 69 2.89 -5.36 -5.49
N ALA A 70 4.05 -4.68 -5.48
CA ALA A 70 5.34 -5.35 -5.39
C ALA A 70 5.53 -6.09 -4.06
N ILE A 71 5.12 -5.47 -2.95
CA ILE A 71 5.12 -6.11 -1.62
C ILE A 71 4.19 -7.32 -1.61
N ALA A 72 2.95 -7.15 -2.07
CA ALA A 72 1.97 -8.24 -2.09
C ALA A 72 2.48 -9.43 -2.93
N SER A 73 3.08 -9.15 -4.08
CA SER A 73 3.67 -10.16 -4.96
C SER A 73 4.85 -10.89 -4.34
N GLN A 74 5.82 -10.19 -3.74
CA GLN A 74 7.01 -10.84 -3.18
C GLN A 74 6.78 -11.54 -1.85
N ARG A 75 5.77 -11.11 -1.08
CA ARG A 75 5.45 -11.68 0.23
C ARG A 75 4.36 -12.75 0.19
N ASP A 76 3.86 -13.10 -1.00
CA ASP A 76 2.71 -14.01 -1.17
C ASP A 76 1.51 -13.55 -0.33
N ALA A 77 1.27 -12.24 -0.33
CA ALA A 77 0.22 -11.60 0.44
C ALA A 77 -0.95 -11.18 -0.46
N ARG A 78 -2.13 -11.14 0.14
CA ARG A 78 -3.33 -10.59 -0.50
C ARG A 78 -3.29 -9.06 -0.47
N LEU A 79 -3.60 -8.45 -1.60
CA LEU A 79 -3.80 -7.01 -1.71
C LEU A 79 -5.24 -6.63 -1.35
N VAL A 80 -5.43 -5.61 -0.52
CA VAL A 80 -6.75 -5.01 -0.27
C VAL A 80 -6.77 -3.63 -0.90
N THR A 81 -7.61 -3.44 -1.91
CA THR A 81 -7.77 -2.16 -2.61
C THR A 81 -9.18 -2.03 -3.17
N ASP A 82 -9.70 -0.80 -3.22
CA ASP A 82 -10.92 -0.44 -3.94
C ASP A 82 -10.64 0.15 -5.33
N ASP A 83 -9.36 0.34 -5.69
CA ASP A 83 -8.93 0.78 -7.01
C ASP A 83 -8.97 -0.38 -8.01
N ALA A 84 -9.83 -0.25 -9.02
CA ALA A 84 -10.04 -1.28 -10.04
C ALA A 84 -8.81 -1.51 -10.94
N HIS A 85 -8.02 -0.47 -11.22
CA HIS A 85 -6.80 -0.60 -12.03
C HIS A 85 -5.74 -1.36 -11.25
N VAL A 86 -5.51 -0.97 -9.99
CA VAL A 86 -4.58 -1.66 -9.09
C VAL A 86 -4.99 -3.13 -8.93
N GLY A 87 -6.27 -3.40 -8.68
CA GLY A 87 -6.79 -4.77 -8.55
C GLY A 87 -6.60 -5.61 -9.82
N THR A 88 -6.85 -5.01 -11.00
CA THR A 88 -6.63 -5.68 -12.29
C THR A 88 -5.15 -6.00 -12.50
N ARG A 89 -4.25 -5.06 -12.17
CA ARG A 89 -2.81 -5.28 -12.28
C ARG A 89 -2.32 -6.34 -11.32
N GLY A 90 -2.81 -6.36 -10.08
CA GLY A 90 -2.54 -7.43 -9.10
C GLY A 90 -2.89 -8.80 -9.65
N ALA A 91 -4.11 -8.98 -10.17
CA ALA A 91 -4.53 -10.25 -10.76
C ALA A 91 -3.67 -10.69 -11.95
N GLN A 92 -3.19 -9.74 -12.79
CA GLN A 92 -2.30 -10.04 -13.93
C GLN A 92 -0.94 -10.60 -13.50
N ILE A 93 -0.44 -10.19 -12.34
CA ILE A 93 0.86 -10.63 -11.80
C ILE A 93 0.72 -11.74 -10.74
N GLY A 94 -0.49 -12.28 -10.57
CA GLY A 94 -0.74 -13.41 -9.67
C GLY A 94 -0.96 -13.04 -8.21
N VAL A 95 -1.18 -11.78 -7.89
CA VAL A 95 -1.55 -11.31 -6.53
C VAL A 95 -3.05 -11.52 -6.31
N GLU A 96 -3.43 -12.14 -5.19
CA GLU A 96 -4.83 -12.19 -4.75
C GLU A 96 -5.31 -10.79 -4.35
N VAL A 97 -6.50 -10.39 -4.80
CA VAL A 97 -7.14 -9.11 -4.48
C VAL A 97 -8.50 -9.35 -3.83
#